data_AF-A0A1F6B162-F1
#
_entry.id   AF-A0A1F6B162-F1
#
_cell.length_a   1.000
_cell.length_b   1.000
_cell.length_c   1.000
_cell.angle_alpha   90.00
_cell.angle_beta   90.00
_cell.angle_gamma   90.00
#
_symmetry.space_group_name_H-M   'P 1'
#
loop_
_entity.id
_entity.type
_entity.pdbx_description
1 polymer ?
#
loop_
_entity_poly.entity_id
_entity_poly.type
_entity_poly.pdbx_seq_one_letter_code
_entity_poly.pdbx_strand_id
1 'polypeptide(L)'
;MLSRSVFVVGLLVFLSLVGRPAEAAKLRVRGKVSSLAPVGISYSSARLSRPTHSVLVTFTNLGTVSKASYTLSYTANGIPQGVVGTLSPSGRLSDTRDLYFGTCSKGVCTPHTNITDASLTIATTLKNGRMNTKRYIIKPKW
;
A
#
# COMPACT_ATOMS: atom_id res chain seq x y z
N MET A 1 -76.99 -21.74 5.14
CA MET A 1 -76.09 -22.62 4.36
C MET A 1 -75.09 -21.76 3.60
N LEU A 2 -73.94 -21.42 4.22
CA LEU A 2 -72.83 -20.82 3.47
C LEU A 2 -72.36 -21.88 2.46
N SER A 3 -72.53 -21.58 1.19
CA SER A 3 -72.24 -22.48 0.08
C SER A 3 -70.79 -22.96 0.15
N ARG A 4 -70.58 -24.28 0.07
CA ARG A 4 -69.24 -24.94 0.05
C ARG A 4 -68.30 -24.26 -0.94
N SER A 5 -68.83 -23.68 -2.01
CA SER A 5 -68.07 -22.95 -3.03
C SER A 5 -67.40 -21.67 -2.51
N VAL A 6 -68.00 -20.95 -1.55
CA VAL A 6 -67.42 -19.72 -0.98
C VAL A 6 -66.19 -20.02 -0.13
N PHE A 7 -66.22 -21.14 0.60
CA PHE A 7 -65.05 -21.61 1.36
C PHE A 7 -63.92 -22.06 0.45
N VAL A 8 -64.24 -22.75 -0.65
CA VAL A 8 -63.23 -23.21 -1.62
C VAL A 8 -62.58 -22.04 -2.35
N VAL A 9 -63.36 -21.04 -2.77
CA VAL A 9 -62.84 -19.82 -3.41
C VAL A 9 -62.03 -18.98 -2.41
N GLY A 10 -62.50 -18.85 -1.17
CA GLY A 10 -61.75 -18.16 -0.11
C GLY A 10 -60.42 -18.83 0.22
N LEU A 11 -60.38 -20.17 0.28
CA LEU A 11 -59.17 -20.94 0.53
C LEU A 11 -58.17 -20.81 -0.64
N LEU A 12 -58.64 -20.85 -1.89
CA LEU A 12 -57.80 -20.69 -3.08
C LEU A 12 -57.17 -19.29 -3.16
N VAL A 13 -57.92 -18.24 -2.82
CA VAL A 13 -57.40 -16.87 -2.75
C VAL A 13 -56.36 -16.75 -1.64
N PHE A 14 -56.60 -17.35 -0.46
CA PHE A 14 -55.65 -17.32 0.65
C PHE A 14 -54.33 -18.04 0.33
N LEU A 15 -54.37 -19.18 -0.36
CA LEU A 15 -53.15 -19.88 -0.79
C LEU A 15 -52.33 -19.08 -1.81
N SER A 16 -52.98 -18.29 -2.68
CA SER A 16 -52.27 -17.48 -3.69
C SER A 16 -51.52 -16.27 -3.12
N LEU A 17 -51.86 -15.82 -1.90
CA LEU A 17 -51.23 -14.66 -1.25
C LEU A 17 -50.02 -15.01 -0.36
N VAL A 18 -49.86 -16.28 0.01
CA VAL A 18 -48.81 -16.73 0.96
C VAL A 18 -47.56 -17.26 0.24
N GLY A 19 -47.65 -17.55 -1.06
CA GLY A 19 -46.54 -18.05 -1.88
C GLY A 19 -45.56 -16.96 -2.33
N ARG A 20 -44.84 -16.31 -1.41
CA ARG A 20 -43.66 -15.52 -1.79
C ARG A 20 -42.47 -16.48 -1.96
N PRO A 21 -41.80 -16.54 -3.13
CA PRO A 21 -40.58 -17.33 -3.26
C PRO A 21 -39.51 -16.77 -2.32
N ALA A 22 -38.98 -17.62 -1.44
CA ALA A 22 -37.83 -17.26 -0.63
C ALA A 22 -36.59 -17.19 -1.54
N GLU A 23 -36.03 -16.01 -1.73
CA GLU A 23 -34.75 -15.88 -2.42
C GLU A 23 -33.64 -16.48 -1.54
N ALA A 24 -33.16 -17.66 -1.94
CA ALA A 24 -31.99 -18.27 -1.34
C ALA A 24 -30.76 -17.44 -1.70
N ALA A 25 -30.26 -16.65 -0.75
CA ALA A 25 -28.99 -15.96 -0.89
C ALA A 25 -27.88 -16.98 -1.20
N LYS A 26 -27.36 -16.93 -2.43
CA LYS A 26 -26.29 -17.80 -2.89
C LYS A 26 -25.13 -17.75 -1.90
N LEU A 27 -24.74 -18.91 -1.36
CA LEU A 27 -23.60 -19.02 -0.46
C LEU A 27 -22.37 -18.46 -1.19
N ARG A 28 -21.73 -17.43 -0.64
CA ARG A 28 -20.43 -16.96 -1.13
C ARG A 28 -19.41 -18.05 -0.82
N VAL A 29 -19.19 -18.96 -1.76
CA VAL A 29 -18.03 -19.84 -1.71
C VAL A 29 -16.83 -18.92 -1.84
N ARG A 30 -16.08 -18.77 -0.74
CA ARG A 30 -14.76 -18.15 -0.77
C ARG A 30 -13.94 -18.99 -1.75
N GLY A 31 -13.81 -18.51 -2.98
CA GLY A 31 -12.85 -19.09 -3.91
C GLY A 31 -11.54 -19.20 -3.15
N LYS A 32 -10.95 -20.41 -3.12
CA LYS A 32 -9.53 -20.50 -2.85
C LYS A 32 -8.86 -19.71 -3.96
N VAL A 33 -8.72 -18.40 -3.74
CA VAL A 33 -7.62 -17.67 -4.33
C VAL A 33 -6.43 -18.48 -3.91
N SER A 34 -5.78 -19.12 -4.87
CA SER A 34 -4.46 -19.69 -4.68
C SER A 34 -3.57 -18.55 -4.24
N SER A 35 -3.59 -18.24 -2.94
CA SER A 35 -2.73 -17.26 -2.31
C SER A 35 -1.36 -17.90 -2.12
N LEU A 36 -0.79 -18.32 -3.25
CA LEU A 36 0.61 -18.09 -3.52
C LEU A 36 0.70 -16.72 -4.20
N ALA A 37 0.14 -15.68 -3.56
CA ALA A 37 0.86 -14.43 -3.60
C ALA A 37 2.20 -14.81 -2.93
N PRO A 38 3.33 -14.85 -3.68
CA PRO A 38 4.59 -15.10 -3.02
C PRO A 38 4.66 -14.06 -1.91
N VAL A 39 4.99 -14.48 -0.68
CA VAL A 39 5.40 -13.54 0.36
C VAL A 39 6.38 -12.60 -0.33
N GLY A 40 5.92 -11.39 -0.62
CA GLY A 40 6.48 -10.64 -1.74
C GLY A 40 7.93 -10.36 -1.44
N ILE A 41 8.84 -10.80 -2.33
CA ILE A 41 10.25 -10.48 -2.20
C ILE A 41 10.36 -8.96 -2.08
N SER A 42 10.77 -8.48 -0.90
CA SER A 42 10.90 -7.06 -0.63
C SER A 42 12.28 -6.61 -1.11
N TYR A 43 12.31 -5.58 -1.96
CA TYR A 43 13.55 -4.98 -2.46
C TYR A 43 14.00 -3.77 -1.65
N SER A 44 13.13 -3.30 -0.75
CA SER A 44 13.42 -2.16 0.09
C SER A 44 12.66 -2.19 1.42
N SER A 45 13.24 -1.54 2.42
CA SER A 45 12.63 -1.17 3.69
C SER A 45 12.99 0.27 4.02
N ALA A 46 12.15 0.93 4.81
CA ALA A 46 12.36 2.30 5.23
C ALA A 46 12.12 2.40 6.74
N ARG A 47 13.02 3.08 7.45
CA ARG A 47 12.92 3.31 8.89
C ARG A 47 13.16 4.79 9.18
N LEU A 48 12.20 5.41 9.87
CA LEU A 48 12.37 6.77 10.38
C LEU A 48 13.35 6.76 11.56
N SER A 49 14.38 7.58 11.48
CA SER A 49 15.29 7.88 12.57
C SER A 49 15.03 9.30 13.06
N ARG A 50 14.41 9.38 14.24
CA ARG A 50 14.19 10.64 14.94
C ARG A 50 15.47 11.35 15.39
N PRO A 51 16.49 10.67 15.98
CA PRO A 51 17.68 11.39 16.46
C PRO A 51 18.45 12.08 15.32
N THR A 52 18.44 11.48 14.13
CA THR A 52 19.16 12.00 12.96
C THR A 52 18.26 12.78 12.00
N HIS A 53 16.97 12.99 12.32
CA HIS A 53 16.01 13.69 11.45
C HIS A 53 16.00 13.16 10.01
N SER A 54 15.97 11.83 9.86
CA SER A 54 16.15 11.20 8.56
C SER A 54 15.36 9.91 8.39
N VAL A 55 15.25 9.44 7.15
CA VAL A 55 14.77 8.09 6.82
C VAL A 55 15.91 7.26 6.28
N LEU A 56 16.19 6.16 6.97
CA LEU A 56 17.12 5.14 6.52
C LEU A 56 16.38 4.21 5.57
N VAL A 57 16.83 4.20 4.32
CA VAL A 57 16.32 3.34 3.27
C VAL A 57 17.31 2.22 3.04
N THR A 58 16.90 0.99 3.31
CA THR A 58 17.72 -0.19 3.05
C THR A 58 17.20 -0.90 1.82
N PHE A 59 18.05 -1.04 0.81
CA PHE A 59 17.81 -1.81 -0.38
C PHE A 59 18.34 -3.24 -0.17
N THR A 60 17.52 -4.23 -0.52
CA THR A 60 17.80 -5.65 -0.32
C THR A 60 17.63 -6.40 -1.63
N ASN A 61 18.15 -7.63 -1.71
CA ASN A 61 18.07 -8.48 -2.90
C ASN A 61 18.71 -7.84 -4.14
N LEU A 62 19.73 -7.00 -3.95
CA LEU A 62 20.35 -6.21 -5.00
C LEU A 62 21.03 -7.05 -6.10
N GLY A 63 21.36 -8.32 -5.82
CA GLY A 63 21.85 -9.26 -6.83
C GLY A 63 20.88 -9.49 -8.00
N THR A 64 19.58 -9.26 -7.79
CA THR A 64 18.52 -9.37 -8.81
C THR A 64 18.07 -8.02 -9.37
N VAL A 65 18.57 -6.92 -8.81
CA VAL A 65 18.21 -5.55 -9.16
C VAL A 65 19.19 -5.01 -10.19
N SER A 66 18.68 -4.34 -11.22
CA SER A 66 19.48 -3.60 -12.20
C SER A 66 19.64 -2.13 -11.78
N LYS A 67 18.56 -1.50 -11.32
CA LYS A 67 18.55 -0.11 -10.86
C LYS A 67 17.45 0.09 -9.84
N ALA A 68 17.68 0.93 -8.83
CA ALA A 68 16.62 1.46 -7.99
C ALA A 68 16.65 2.99 -8.05
N SER A 69 15.49 3.62 -8.13
CA SER A 69 15.32 5.07 -8.04
C SER A 69 14.47 5.37 -6.82
N TYR A 70 14.79 6.42 -6.09
CA TYR A 70 14.06 6.81 -4.89
C TYR A 70 13.79 8.31 -4.88
N THR A 71 12.61 8.65 -4.36
CA THR A 71 12.14 10.03 -4.22
C THR A 71 11.50 10.17 -2.86
N LEU A 72 12.17 10.92 -1.98
CA LEU A 72 11.57 11.46 -0.76
C LEU A 72 10.96 12.82 -1.11
N SER A 73 9.67 12.98 -0.83
CA SER A 73 8.95 14.24 -0.99
C SER A 73 8.26 14.59 0.31
N TYR A 74 8.31 15.86 0.70
CA TYR A 74 7.68 16.36 1.92
C TYR A 74 7.45 17.87 1.81
N THR A 75 6.63 18.42 2.70
CA THR A 75 6.45 19.86 2.84
C THR A 75 7.08 20.29 4.16
N ALA A 76 7.88 21.36 4.17
CA ALA A 76 8.44 21.94 5.39
C ALA A 76 8.06 23.42 5.46
N ASN A 77 7.42 23.84 6.55
CA ASN A 77 6.95 25.22 6.72
C ASN A 77 6.13 25.74 5.51
N GLY A 78 5.31 24.88 4.91
CA GLY A 78 4.51 25.20 3.72
C GLY A 78 5.25 25.15 2.38
N ILE A 79 6.55 24.86 2.37
CA ILE A 79 7.37 24.81 1.16
C ILE A 79 7.62 23.34 0.76
N PRO A 80 7.35 22.93 -0.50
CA PRO A 80 7.70 21.61 -0.99
C PRO A 80 9.22 21.38 -0.99
N GLN A 81 9.64 20.23 -0.50
CA GLN A 81 11.02 19.80 -0.36
C GLN A 81 11.15 18.33 -0.80
N GLY A 82 12.37 17.89 -1.07
CA GLY A 82 12.60 16.49 -1.40
C GLY A 82 14.04 16.12 -1.67
N VAL A 83 14.24 14.81 -1.81
CA VAL A 83 15.50 14.19 -2.18
C VAL A 83 15.22 13.17 -3.27
N VAL A 84 15.93 13.26 -4.38
CA VAL A 84 15.86 12.30 -5.48
C VAL A 84 17.22 11.64 -5.63
N GLY A 85 17.23 10.34 -5.87
CA GLY A 85 18.47 9.64 -6.16
C GLY A 85 18.26 8.31 -6.84
N THR A 86 19.38 7.70 -7.22
CA THR A 86 19.42 6.40 -7.89
C THR A 86 20.52 5.54 -7.30
N LEU A 87 20.29 4.24 -7.33
CA LEU A 87 21.22 3.20 -6.93
C LEU A 87 21.39 2.21 -8.09
N SER A 88 22.63 2.03 -8.53
CA SER A 88 23.04 0.96 -9.44
C SER A 88 23.84 -0.07 -8.64
N PRO A 89 23.37 -1.32 -8.52
CA PRO A 89 24.06 -2.34 -7.73
C PRO A 89 25.43 -2.74 -8.30
N SER A 90 26.51 -2.30 -7.68
CA SER A 90 27.89 -2.67 -8.05
C SER A 90 28.35 -3.95 -7.32
N GLY A 91 27.64 -5.06 -7.51
CA GLY A 91 28.00 -6.37 -6.93
C GLY A 91 27.63 -6.58 -5.45
N ARG A 92 27.01 -5.60 -4.79
CA ARG A 92 26.54 -5.70 -3.39
C ARG A 92 25.16 -6.37 -3.33
N LEU A 93 24.87 -7.06 -2.22
CA LEU A 93 23.56 -7.69 -1.97
C LEU A 93 22.56 -6.76 -1.25
N SER A 94 23.08 -5.75 -0.55
CA SER A 94 22.31 -4.69 0.09
C SER A 94 23.08 -3.36 0.06
N ASP A 95 22.34 -2.26 0.19
CA ASP A 95 22.90 -0.92 0.35
C ASP A 95 21.92 -0.07 1.18
N THR A 96 22.43 0.93 1.90
CA THR A 96 21.61 1.80 2.75
C THR A 96 21.87 3.26 2.40
N ARG A 97 20.79 4.03 2.30
CA ARG A 97 20.82 5.48 2.08
C ARG A 97 20.16 6.18 3.24
N ASP A 98 20.82 7.21 3.76
CA ASP A 98 20.26 8.07 4.78
C ASP A 98 19.68 9.32 4.10
N LEU A 99 18.36 9.49 4.19
CA LEU A 99 17.65 10.61 3.55
C LEU A 99 17.27 11.63 4.62
N TYR A 100 18.08 12.68 4.73
CA TYR A 100 17.94 13.73 5.73
C TYR A 100 16.80 14.70 5.38
N PHE A 101 15.99 15.05 6.38
CA PHE A 101 14.96 16.07 6.26
C PHE A 101 15.56 17.45 6.55
N GLY A 102 16.34 17.97 5.63
CA GLY A 102 17.00 19.26 5.80
C GLY A 102 18.02 19.51 4.71
N THR A 103 18.87 20.52 4.95
CA THR A 103 19.96 20.88 4.05
C THR A 103 21.29 20.76 4.77
N CYS A 104 22.33 20.33 4.05
CA CYS A 104 23.69 20.30 4.56
C CYS A 104 24.59 21.19 3.71
N SER A 105 25.38 22.04 4.36
CA SER A 105 26.36 22.91 3.71
C SER A 105 27.65 22.95 4.53
N LYS A 106 28.79 22.78 3.86
CA LYS A 106 30.14 22.80 4.49
C LYS A 106 30.26 21.92 5.75
N GLY A 107 29.59 20.77 5.77
CA GLY A 107 29.62 19.81 6.89
C GLY A 107 28.64 20.09 8.03
N VAL A 108 27.85 21.16 7.95
CA VAL A 108 26.78 21.46 8.92
C VAL A 108 25.43 21.14 8.28
N CYS A 109 24.63 20.34 8.97
CA CYS A 109 23.26 20.00 8.54
C CYS A 109 22.24 20.72 9.43
N THR A 110 21.28 21.38 8.80
CA THR A 110 20.18 22.06 9.47
C THR A 110 18.88 21.31 9.17
N PRO A 111 18.19 20.78 10.19
CA PRO A 111 16.94 20.05 9.99
C PRO A 111 15.81 21.01 9.64
N HIS A 112 14.92 20.56 8.76
CA HIS A 112 13.65 21.22 8.52
C HIS A 112 12.63 20.85 9.61
N THR A 113 11.84 21.81 10.02
CA THR A 113 10.75 21.68 11.03
C THR A 113 9.38 21.75 10.37
N ASN A 114 8.33 21.42 11.13
CA ASN A 114 6.93 21.47 10.68
C ASN A 114 6.71 20.67 9.39
N ILE A 115 7.19 19.43 9.39
CA ILE A 115 7.14 18.57 8.22
C ILE A 115 5.76 17.92 8.07
N THR A 116 5.14 18.08 6.90
CA THR A 116 3.89 17.42 6.53
C THR A 116 4.04 16.64 5.22
N ASP A 117 3.06 15.77 4.94
CA ASP A 117 2.90 15.07 3.65
C ASP A 117 4.13 14.28 3.18
N ALA A 118 4.95 13.82 4.15
CA ALA A 118 6.18 13.12 3.85
C ALA A 118 5.90 11.72 3.29
N SER A 119 6.42 11.45 2.09
CA SER A 119 6.37 10.13 1.48
C SER A 119 7.66 9.80 0.73
N LEU A 120 8.05 8.53 0.81
CA LEU A 120 9.18 7.98 0.09
C LEU A 120 8.66 6.98 -0.94
N THR A 121 8.94 7.23 -2.21
CA THR A 121 8.64 6.30 -3.30
C THR A 121 9.93 5.68 -3.81
N ILE A 122 9.94 4.36 -3.93
CA ILE A 122 11.08 3.60 -4.46
C ILE A 122 10.59 2.80 -5.66
N ALA A 123 11.25 2.98 -6.79
CA ALA A 123 11.03 2.21 -8.01
C ALA A 123 12.26 1.34 -8.30
N THR A 124 12.10 0.03 -8.19
CA THR A 124 13.15 -0.96 -8.41
C THR A 124 12.93 -1.64 -9.76
N THR A 125 13.93 -1.58 -10.62
CA THR A 125 13.99 -2.30 -11.90
C THR A 125 14.86 -3.53 -11.72
N LEU A 126 14.30 -4.71 -11.94
CA LEU A 126 14.98 -5.99 -11.85
C LEU A 126 15.76 -6.28 -13.13
N LYS A 127 16.77 -7.16 -13.04
CA LYS A 127 17.58 -7.58 -14.20
C LYS A 127 16.76 -8.27 -15.29
N ASN A 128 15.61 -8.85 -14.94
CA ASN A 128 14.65 -9.44 -15.88
C ASN A 128 13.68 -8.42 -16.50
N GLY A 129 13.90 -7.11 -16.29
CA GLY A 129 13.07 -6.03 -16.82
C GLY A 129 11.79 -5.73 -16.02
N ARG A 130 11.43 -6.55 -15.02
CA ARG A 130 10.26 -6.27 -14.17
C ARG A 130 10.50 -5.07 -13.27
N MET A 131 9.44 -4.32 -13.00
CA MET A 131 9.48 -3.19 -12.08
C MET A 131 8.68 -3.48 -10.80
N ASN A 132 9.20 -3.01 -9.67
CA ASN A 132 8.52 -3.02 -8.38
C ASN A 132 8.54 -1.61 -7.79
N THR A 133 7.37 -1.02 -7.56
CA THR A 133 7.25 0.31 -6.96
C THR A 133 6.64 0.19 -5.57
N LYS A 134 7.27 0.80 -4.58
CA LYS A 134 6.82 0.80 -3.19
C LYS A 134 6.82 2.21 -2.62
N ARG A 135 5.68 2.61 -2.06
CA ARG A 135 5.50 3.90 -1.41
C ARG A 135 5.42 3.72 0.11
N TYR A 136 6.15 4.53 0.84
CA TYR A 136 6.14 4.61 2.29
C TYR A 136 5.57 5.96 2.71
N ILE A 137 4.60 5.94 3.60
CA ILE A 137 4.11 7.15 4.25
C ILE A 137 4.95 7.35 5.51
N ILE A 138 5.56 8.52 5.64
CA ILE A 138 6.47 8.85 6.74
C ILE A 138 5.78 9.92 7.60
N LYS A 139 5.81 9.73 8.91
CA LYS A 139 5.22 10.67 9.88
C LYS A 139 6.32 11.20 10.81
N PRO A 140 7.16 12.12 10.34
CA PRO A 140 8.11 12.81 11.21
C PRO A 140 7.35 13.67 12.23
N LYS A 141 7.92 13.84 13.42
CA LYS A 141 7.35 14.65 14.51
C LYS A 141 8.46 15.46 15.16
N TRP A 142 8.79 16.59 14.54
CA TRP A 142 9.75 17.59 15.00
C TRP A 142 9.53 18.91 14.25
#